data_AF-A0A8C0WHQ7-F1
#
_entry.id   AF-A0A8C0WHQ7-F1
#
_cell.length_a   1.000
_cell.length_b   1.000
_cell.length_c   1.000
_cell.angle_alpha   90.00
_cell.angle_beta   90.00
_cell.angle_gamma   90.00
#
_symmetry.space_group_name_H-M   'P 1'
#
loop_
_entity.id
_entity.type
_entity.pdbx_description
1 polymer ?
#
loop_
_entity_poly.entity_id
_entity_poly.type
_entity_poly.pdbx_seq_one_letter_code
_entity_poly.pdbx_strand_id
1 'polypeptide(L)'
;DHLKVGCVFVYTGSLLLLLVLNLLLCKNVAASPACAGGAANCRLSLQDLFTRAVALSDNIYKVAEDAFRDFQKTYATGQEFISRAINSCHTSSIPTPADKDQALNTEVSLNSLNKPVFSWEDPLQHLTTTVRDMKEFPADMIRRVQEIEYKTHQLREGVEKIIKQVEPGVVNDDIFAAWSGLSSLQNGDKNSRLVGFYNLFHCLRRDTNKVDNFLKILKCKVVHEGSC
;
A
#
# COMPACT_ATOMS: atom_id res chain seq x y z
N ASP A 1 -17.00 -17.78 6.33
CA ASP A 1 -17.96 -16.66 6.41
C ASP A 1 -17.67 -15.63 5.32
N HIS A 2 -18.26 -15.84 4.14
CA HIS A 2 -19.33 -15.03 3.55
C HIS A 2 -18.90 -13.67 2.97
N LEU A 3 -18.42 -13.70 1.72
CA LEU A 3 -18.61 -12.58 0.79
C LEU A 3 -19.65 -13.00 -0.25
N LYS A 4 -20.93 -12.85 0.11
CA LYS A 4 -22.02 -12.88 -0.87
C LYS A 4 -22.03 -11.50 -1.54
N VAL A 5 -21.56 -11.41 -2.77
CA VAL A 5 -21.89 -10.27 -3.64
C VAL A 5 -23.37 -10.42 -3.98
N GLY A 6 -24.24 -9.83 -3.16
CA GLY A 6 -25.68 -9.82 -3.39
C GLY A 6 -26.02 -8.78 -4.44
N CYS A 7 -26.51 -9.20 -5.60
CA CYS A 7 -27.27 -8.30 -6.47
C CYS A 7 -28.53 -7.85 -5.71
N VAL A 8 -28.67 -6.55 -5.49
CA VAL A 8 -29.92 -5.97 -4.95
C VAL A 8 -30.92 -5.89 -6.10
N PHE A 9 -32.00 -6.66 -6.01
CA PHE A 9 -33.12 -6.59 -6.95
C PHE A 9 -34.15 -5.58 -6.44
N VAL A 10 -34.27 -4.43 -7.10
CA VAL A 10 -35.38 -3.49 -6.88
C VAL A 10 -36.51 -3.88 -7.83
N TYR A 11 -37.64 -4.32 -7.27
CA TYR A 11 -38.82 -4.72 -8.05
C TYR A 11 -39.85 -3.59 -8.10
N THR A 12 -39.91 -2.89 -9.23
CA THR A 12 -41.14 -2.21 -9.69
C THR A 12 -41.35 -2.52 -11.17
N GLY A 13 -42.60 -2.81 -11.54
CA GLY A 13 -42.95 -3.68 -12.65
C GLY A 13 -42.52 -3.23 -14.06
N SER A 14 -41.70 -4.05 -14.70
CA SER A 14 -41.71 -4.36 -16.15
C SER A 14 -40.77 -5.54 -16.40
N LEU A 15 -41.26 -6.75 -16.10
CA LEU A 15 -40.45 -7.90 -15.66
C LEU A 15 -39.79 -8.75 -16.76
N LEU A 16 -39.75 -8.34 -18.03
CA LEU A 16 -39.19 -9.20 -19.09
C LEU A 16 -38.02 -8.58 -19.88
N LEU A 17 -38.02 -7.27 -20.12
CA LEU A 17 -36.88 -6.62 -20.79
C LEU A 17 -35.66 -6.41 -19.86
N LEU A 18 -35.88 -6.18 -18.56
CA LEU A 18 -34.81 -5.94 -17.59
C LEU A 18 -34.04 -7.22 -17.21
N LEU A 19 -34.66 -8.39 -17.32
CA LEU A 19 -33.98 -9.68 -17.09
C LEU A 19 -32.88 -9.91 -18.13
N VAL A 20 -33.16 -9.60 -19.39
CA VAL A 20 -32.20 -9.79 -20.49
C VAL A 20 -31.05 -8.77 -20.40
N LEU A 21 -31.32 -7.52 -20.00
CA LEU A 21 -30.28 -6.51 -19.80
C LEU A 21 -29.33 -6.85 -18.63
N ASN A 22 -29.88 -7.34 -17.51
CA ASN A 22 -29.07 -7.75 -16.35
C ASN A 22 -28.25 -9.02 -16.60
N LEU A 23 -28.80 -9.98 -17.36
CA LEU A 23 -28.03 -11.14 -17.81
C LEU A 23 -26.89 -10.75 -18.76
N LEU A 24 -27.09 -9.71 -19.59
CA LEU A 24 -26.07 -9.18 -20.49
C LEU A 24 -25.00 -8.32 -19.78
N LEU A 25 -25.35 -7.64 -18.69
CA LEU A 25 -24.40 -6.89 -17.84
C LEU A 25 -23.53 -7.83 -16.98
N CYS A 26 -23.99 -9.04 -16.71
CA CYS A 26 -23.17 -10.14 -16.18
C CYS A 26 -22.38 -10.90 -17.25
N LYS A 27 -22.16 -10.32 -18.44
CA LYS A 27 -21.18 -10.86 -19.38
C LYS A 27 -19.77 -10.68 -18.82
N ASN A 28 -19.24 -11.79 -18.32
CA ASN A 28 -17.83 -12.11 -18.26
C ASN A 28 -16.95 -10.99 -17.68
N VAL A 29 -16.97 -10.84 -16.35
CA VAL A 29 -15.67 -10.72 -15.68
C VAL A 29 -15.01 -12.07 -15.91
N ALA A 30 -14.33 -12.21 -17.04
CA ALA A 30 -13.48 -13.36 -17.29
C ALA A 30 -12.58 -13.45 -16.05
N ALA A 31 -12.70 -14.57 -15.33
CA ALA A 31 -11.68 -14.90 -14.35
C ALA A 31 -10.33 -14.72 -15.07
N SER A 32 -9.43 -13.96 -14.46
CA SER A 32 -8.06 -13.77 -14.96
C SER A 32 -7.58 -15.11 -15.54
N PRO A 33 -6.99 -15.15 -16.75
CA PRO A 33 -6.67 -16.40 -17.46
C PRO A 33 -5.84 -17.40 -16.63
N ALA A 34 -5.24 -16.93 -15.53
CA ALA A 34 -4.60 -17.71 -14.47
C ALA A 34 -5.48 -18.81 -13.80
N CYS A 35 -6.82 -18.79 -13.91
CA CYS A 35 -7.68 -19.79 -13.25
C CYS A 35 -8.50 -20.66 -14.23
N ALA A 36 -7.94 -21.08 -15.37
CA ALA A 36 -8.66 -21.94 -16.34
C ALA A 36 -8.95 -23.38 -15.83
N GLY A 37 -8.35 -23.82 -14.71
CA GLY A 37 -8.41 -25.20 -14.20
C GLY A 37 -9.37 -25.47 -13.03
N GLY A 38 -10.26 -24.54 -12.69
CA GLY A 38 -11.17 -24.66 -11.55
C GLY A 38 -10.60 -24.11 -10.23
N ALA A 39 -11.50 -23.75 -9.30
CA ALA A 39 -11.19 -22.97 -8.10
C ALA A 39 -10.26 -23.69 -7.09
N ALA A 40 -10.20 -25.03 -7.11
CA ALA A 40 -9.45 -25.82 -6.13
C ALA A 40 -7.92 -25.73 -6.30
N ASN A 41 -7.42 -25.38 -7.49
CA ASN A 41 -5.99 -25.34 -7.81
C ASN A 41 -5.53 -24.00 -8.41
N CYS A 42 -6.31 -22.91 -8.25
CA CYS A 42 -5.87 -21.61 -8.76
C CYS A 42 -4.74 -21.01 -7.89
N ARG A 43 -3.51 -21.47 -8.14
CA ARG A 43 -2.30 -20.87 -7.61
C ARG A 43 -1.76 -19.89 -8.64
N LEU A 44 -1.73 -18.61 -8.28
CA LEU A 44 -1.08 -17.59 -9.11
C LEU A 44 0.40 -17.91 -9.26
N SER A 45 0.92 -17.72 -10.48
CA SER A 45 2.35 -17.82 -10.75
C SER A 45 3.12 -16.74 -9.97
N LEU A 46 4.41 -16.96 -9.69
CA LEU A 46 5.27 -15.93 -9.10
C LEU A 46 5.30 -14.67 -9.98
N GLN A 47 5.31 -14.83 -11.30
CA GLN A 47 5.23 -13.72 -12.26
C GLN A 47 3.97 -12.88 -12.09
N ASP A 48 2.80 -13.52 -11.94
CA ASP A 48 1.52 -12.82 -11.72
C ASP A 48 1.50 -12.12 -10.36
N LEU A 49 1.99 -12.78 -9.31
CA LEU A 49 2.07 -12.20 -7.97
C LEU A 49 2.95 -10.95 -7.95
N PHE A 50 4.17 -11.04 -8.48
CA PHE A 50 5.07 -9.89 -8.58
C PHE A 50 4.49 -8.79 -9.47
N THR A 51 3.84 -9.14 -10.59
CA THR A 51 3.23 -8.13 -11.48
C THR A 51 2.11 -7.36 -10.77
N ARG A 52 1.27 -8.05 -9.99
CA ARG A 52 0.23 -7.40 -9.17
C ARG A 52 0.84 -6.57 -8.04
N ALA A 53 1.84 -7.10 -7.33
CA ALA A 53 2.50 -6.39 -6.24
C ALA A 53 3.18 -5.10 -6.71
N VAL A 54 3.92 -5.15 -7.84
CA VAL A 54 4.57 -3.96 -8.44
C VAL A 54 3.53 -2.93 -8.90
N ALA A 55 2.43 -3.36 -9.54
CA ALA A 55 1.38 -2.43 -9.95
C ALA A 55 0.72 -1.74 -8.73
N LEU A 56 0.54 -2.48 -7.64
CA LEU A 56 -0.04 -1.96 -6.41
C LEU A 56 0.93 -1.02 -5.68
N SER A 57 2.22 -1.36 -5.56
CA SER A 57 3.23 -0.50 -4.94
C SER A 57 3.45 0.80 -5.70
N ASP A 58 3.50 0.75 -7.03
CA ASP A 58 3.61 1.94 -7.89
C ASP A 58 2.42 2.88 -7.69
N ASN A 59 1.22 2.31 -7.59
CA ASN A 59 0.02 3.10 -7.32
C ASN A 59 0.05 3.72 -5.92
N ILE A 60 0.40 2.96 -4.87
CA ILE A 60 0.51 3.48 -3.50
C ILE A 60 1.51 4.64 -3.46
N TYR A 61 2.69 4.47 -4.06
CA TYR A 61 3.71 5.51 -4.13
C TYR A 61 3.17 6.78 -4.80
N LYS A 62 2.52 6.66 -5.96
CA LYS A 62 1.92 7.82 -6.66
C LYS A 62 0.89 8.55 -5.82
N VAL A 63 0.01 7.82 -5.13
CA VAL A 63 -1.00 8.43 -4.25
C VAL A 63 -0.36 9.09 -3.03
N ALA A 64 0.70 8.50 -2.47
CA ALA A 64 1.46 9.08 -1.35
C ALA A 64 2.23 10.34 -1.76
N GLU A 65 2.84 10.36 -2.95
CA GLU A 65 3.50 11.53 -3.53
C GLU A 65 2.50 12.67 -3.77
N ASP A 66 1.33 12.36 -4.33
CA ASP A 66 0.24 13.32 -4.48
C ASP A 66 -0.24 13.88 -3.13
N ALA A 67 -0.48 13.01 -2.15
CA ALA A 67 -0.94 13.41 -0.82
C ALA A 67 0.09 14.32 -0.13
N PHE A 68 1.38 13.98 -0.20
CA PHE A 68 2.45 14.81 0.34
C PHE A 68 2.52 16.17 -0.33
N ARG A 69 2.48 16.22 -1.67
CA ARG A 69 2.49 17.48 -2.43
C ARG A 69 1.29 18.35 -2.09
N ASP A 70 0.10 17.77 -2.03
CA ASP A 70 -1.13 18.51 -1.72
C ASP A 70 -1.10 19.03 -0.26
N PHE A 71 -0.58 18.24 0.68
CA PHE A 71 -0.35 18.68 2.05
C PHE A 71 0.65 19.84 2.11
N GLN A 72 1.77 19.73 1.40
CA GLN A 72 2.78 20.78 1.36
C GLN A 72 2.22 22.10 0.84
N LYS A 73 1.49 22.04 -0.28
CA LYS A 73 0.86 23.20 -0.90
C LYS A 73 -0.19 23.86 0.00
N THR A 74 -0.91 23.07 0.79
CA THR A 74 -2.02 23.56 1.62
C THR A 74 -1.55 24.09 2.97
N TYR A 75 -0.55 23.43 3.59
CA TYR A 75 -0.20 23.66 4.99
C TYR A 75 1.28 23.98 5.25
N ALA A 76 2.18 23.76 4.29
CA ALA A 76 3.64 23.83 4.50
C ALA A 76 4.36 24.78 3.53
N THR A 77 3.77 25.94 3.22
CA THR A 77 4.29 26.87 2.21
C THR A 77 5.43 27.79 2.70
N GLY A 78 5.72 27.84 4.00
CA GLY A 78 6.77 28.70 4.58
C GLY A 78 8.09 27.97 4.87
N GLN A 79 9.23 28.62 4.57
CA GLN A 79 10.57 28.08 4.87
C GLN A 79 10.80 27.75 6.35
N GLU A 80 10.17 28.50 7.27
CA GLU A 80 10.24 28.23 8.71
C GLU A 80 9.56 26.92 9.14
N PHE A 81 8.60 26.42 8.35
CA PHE A 81 7.92 25.17 8.63
C PHE A 81 8.81 23.97 8.28
N ILE A 82 9.48 24.04 7.12
CA ILE A 82 10.38 22.99 6.63
C ILE A 82 11.62 22.86 7.53
N SER A 83 12.16 23.96 8.06
CA SER A 83 13.33 23.93 8.95
C SER A 83 13.04 23.31 10.33
N ARG A 84 11.76 23.28 10.75
CA ARG A 84 11.31 22.65 12.01
C ARG A 84 10.95 21.17 11.84
N ALA A 85 10.76 20.72 10.59
CA ALA A 85 10.44 19.34 10.29
C ALA A 85 11.67 18.45 10.46
N ILE A 86 11.59 17.49 11.40
CA ILE A 86 12.58 16.43 11.53
C ILE A 86 12.25 15.37 10.48
N ASN A 87 13.04 15.31 9.41
CA ASN A 87 12.89 14.30 8.34
C ASN A 87 13.41 12.90 8.77
N SER A 88 13.21 12.54 10.04
CA SER A 88 13.54 11.23 10.57
C SER A 88 12.29 10.36 10.55
N CYS A 89 12.40 9.21 9.91
CA CYS A 89 11.32 8.22 9.83
C CYS A 89 11.62 7.04 10.75
N HIS A 90 10.58 6.44 11.33
CA HIS A 90 10.73 5.29 12.24
C HIS A 90 11.41 4.08 11.58
N THR A 91 11.30 3.96 10.26
CA THR A 91 11.93 2.92 9.43
C THR A 91 13.38 3.21 9.02
N SER A 92 13.97 4.34 9.43
CA SER A 92 15.31 4.75 8.95
C SER A 92 16.42 3.77 9.37
N SER A 93 16.23 2.99 10.44
CA SER A 93 17.14 1.94 10.89
C SER A 93 17.00 0.62 10.12
N ILE A 94 15.96 0.48 9.28
CA ILE A 94 15.74 -0.74 8.51
C ILE A 94 16.70 -0.73 7.31
N PRO A 95 17.66 -1.67 7.25
CA PRO A 95 18.56 -1.76 6.11
C PRO A 95 17.76 -2.11 4.86
N THR A 96 17.80 -1.22 3.88
CA THR A 96 17.21 -1.42 2.56
C THR A 96 18.33 -1.24 1.54
N PRO A 97 18.41 -2.07 0.49
CA PRO A 97 19.40 -1.87 -0.56
C PRO A 97 19.28 -0.46 -1.14
N ALA A 98 20.40 0.25 -1.24
CA ALA A 98 20.43 1.64 -1.69
C ALA A 98 20.31 1.75 -3.22
N ASP A 99 20.74 0.73 -3.96
CA ASP A 99 20.75 0.71 -5.42
C ASP A 99 20.55 -0.72 -5.99
N LYS A 100 20.38 -0.79 -7.31
CA LYS A 100 20.15 -2.04 -8.08
C LYS A 100 21.31 -3.01 -7.88
N ASP A 101 22.56 -2.53 -7.89
CA ASP A 101 23.73 -3.39 -7.83
C ASP A 101 23.89 -4.01 -6.43
N GLN A 102 23.69 -3.23 -5.37
CA GLN A 102 23.68 -3.72 -4.00
C GLN A 102 22.54 -4.74 -3.80
N ALA A 103 21.36 -4.47 -4.38
CA ALA A 103 20.20 -5.36 -4.27
C ALA A 103 20.36 -6.68 -5.03
N LEU A 104 21.05 -6.66 -6.17
CA LEU A 104 21.33 -7.85 -6.97
C LEU A 104 22.49 -8.68 -6.39
N ASN A 105 23.56 -8.01 -5.96
CA ASN A 105 24.81 -8.65 -5.50
C ASN A 105 24.79 -9.12 -4.04
N THR A 106 23.85 -8.62 -3.23
CA THR A 106 23.67 -9.11 -1.86
C THR A 106 22.63 -10.24 -1.86
N GLU A 107 22.76 -11.21 -0.95
CA GLU A 107 21.65 -12.09 -0.57
C GLU A 107 20.57 -11.28 0.15
N VAL A 108 19.93 -10.36 -0.57
CA VAL A 108 18.78 -9.63 -0.07
C VAL A 108 17.62 -10.62 0.00
N SER A 109 17.39 -11.19 1.18
CA SER A 109 16.25 -12.06 1.44
C SER A 109 14.96 -11.31 1.16
N LEU A 110 13.99 -11.98 0.55
CA LEU A 110 12.65 -11.44 0.32
C LEU A 110 11.97 -11.00 1.63
N ASN A 111 12.33 -11.63 2.75
CA ASN A 111 11.85 -11.24 4.08
C ASN A 111 12.23 -9.81 4.49
N SER A 112 13.31 -9.25 3.92
CA SER A 112 13.68 -7.84 4.19
C SER A 112 12.64 -6.84 3.66
N LEU A 113 11.77 -7.23 2.71
CA LEU A 113 10.66 -6.43 2.21
C LEU A 113 9.52 -6.31 3.23
N ASN A 114 9.35 -7.28 4.13
CA ASN A 114 8.30 -7.24 5.14
C ASN A 114 8.49 -6.06 6.09
N LYS A 115 9.73 -5.83 6.52
CA LYS A 115 10.03 -4.82 7.54
C LYS A 115 9.47 -3.44 7.19
N PRO A 116 9.75 -2.83 6.03
CA PRO A 116 9.17 -1.54 5.69
C PRO A 116 7.65 -1.61 5.50
N VAL A 117 7.10 -2.61 4.80
CA VAL A 117 5.65 -2.67 4.51
C VAL A 117 4.81 -2.83 5.78
N PHE A 118 5.22 -3.71 6.70
CA PHE A 118 4.49 -4.01 7.93
C PHE A 118 4.64 -2.91 8.97
N SER A 119 5.78 -2.20 8.99
CA SER A 119 5.98 -1.06 9.91
C SER A 119 5.04 0.13 9.63
N TRP A 120 4.27 0.10 8.54
CA TRP A 120 3.29 1.15 8.20
C TRP A 120 1.84 0.81 8.56
N GLU A 121 1.55 -0.37 9.13
CA GLU A 121 0.21 -0.76 9.55
C GLU A 121 -0.39 0.18 10.60
N ASP A 122 0.21 0.24 11.79
CA ASP A 122 -0.27 1.11 12.88
C ASP A 122 -0.27 2.61 12.49
N PRO A 123 0.80 3.16 11.88
CA PRO A 123 0.79 4.57 11.47
C PRO A 123 -0.34 4.91 10.50
N LEU A 124 -0.65 4.05 9.52
CA LEU A 124 -1.70 4.30 8.54
C LEU A 124 -3.09 4.20 9.18
N GLN A 125 -3.33 3.20 10.02
CA GLN A 125 -4.61 3.07 10.73
C GLN A 125 -4.89 4.29 11.61
N HIS A 126 -3.88 4.73 12.36
CA HIS A 126 -3.97 5.94 13.19
C HIS A 126 -4.15 7.20 12.35
N LEU A 127 -3.42 7.33 11.24
CA LEU A 127 -3.56 8.46 10.33
C LEU A 127 -4.97 8.53 9.74
N THR A 128 -5.50 7.42 9.20
CA THR A 128 -6.85 7.37 8.63
C THR A 128 -7.90 7.78 9.64
N THR A 129 -7.82 7.26 10.86
CA THR A 129 -8.75 7.59 11.95
C THR A 129 -8.64 9.08 12.29
N THR A 130 -7.42 9.57 12.45
CA THR A 130 -7.13 10.95 12.82
C THR A 130 -7.63 11.96 11.78
N VAL A 131 -7.41 11.73 10.49
CA VAL A 131 -7.83 12.68 9.44
C VAL A 131 -9.34 12.65 9.18
N ARG A 132 -10.02 11.52 9.45
CA ARG A 132 -11.48 11.39 9.28
C ARG A 132 -12.24 12.35 10.19
N ASP A 133 -11.74 12.55 11.41
CA ASP A 133 -12.40 13.38 12.42
C ASP A 133 -12.03 14.88 12.29
N MET A 134 -11.12 15.22 11.36
CA MET A 134 -10.64 16.59 11.17
C MET A 134 -11.40 17.34 10.09
N LYS A 135 -12.27 18.26 10.52
CA LYS A 135 -13.00 19.18 9.62
C LYS A 135 -12.10 20.06 8.74
N GLU A 136 -10.88 20.35 9.20
CA GLU A 136 -9.91 21.18 8.47
C GLU A 136 -9.15 20.42 7.37
N PHE A 137 -9.27 19.09 7.29
CA PHE A 137 -8.56 18.28 6.31
C PHE A 137 -9.38 18.14 5.02
N PRO A 138 -8.79 18.35 3.82
CA PRO A 138 -9.58 18.36 2.59
C PRO A 138 -10.10 16.96 2.28
N ALA A 139 -11.35 16.84 1.85
CA ALA A 139 -12.01 15.55 1.59
C ALA A 139 -11.22 14.65 0.62
N ASP A 140 -10.61 15.24 -0.41
CA ASP A 140 -9.76 14.52 -1.36
C ASP A 140 -8.51 13.93 -0.70
N MET A 141 -7.92 14.64 0.26
CA MET A 141 -6.75 14.16 1.00
C MET A 141 -7.13 13.02 1.95
N ILE A 142 -8.29 13.12 2.61
CA ILE A 142 -8.84 12.03 3.43
C ILE A 142 -9.03 10.77 2.58
N ARG A 143 -9.60 10.90 1.37
CA ARG A 143 -9.80 9.79 0.43
C ARG A 143 -8.47 9.16 0.01
N ARG A 144 -7.44 9.96 -0.29
CA ARG A 144 -6.10 9.45 -0.63
C ARG A 144 -5.47 8.66 0.52
N VAL A 145 -5.60 9.15 1.76
CA VAL A 145 -5.10 8.44 2.95
C VAL A 145 -5.77 7.08 3.11
N GLN A 146 -7.10 7.03 2.98
CA GLN A 146 -7.87 5.77 3.03
C GLN A 146 -7.48 4.80 1.92
N GLU A 147 -7.25 5.32 0.71
CA GLU A 147 -6.77 4.52 -0.42
C GLU A 147 -5.38 3.93 -0.15
N ILE A 148 -4.46 4.71 0.42
CA ILE A 148 -3.12 4.23 0.78
C ILE A 148 -3.20 3.13 1.84
N GLU A 149 -3.97 3.32 2.91
CA GLU A 149 -4.16 2.31 3.96
C GLU A 149 -4.70 1.00 3.37
N TYR A 150 -5.80 1.08 2.62
CA TYR A 150 -6.45 -0.08 2.02
C TYR A 150 -5.50 -0.85 1.08
N LYS A 151 -4.78 -0.13 0.21
CA LYS A 151 -3.87 -0.75 -0.75
C LYS A 151 -2.60 -1.27 -0.09
N THR A 152 -2.12 -0.63 0.97
CA THR A 152 -0.97 -1.13 1.74
C THR A 152 -1.31 -2.46 2.40
N HIS A 153 -2.53 -2.61 2.94
CA HIS A 153 -3.01 -3.89 3.44
C HIS A 153 -3.03 -4.97 2.34
N GLN A 154 -3.57 -4.66 1.16
CA GLN A 154 -3.55 -5.59 0.01
C GLN A 154 -2.13 -5.95 -0.43
N LEU A 155 -1.20 -4.99 -0.40
CA LEU A 155 0.20 -5.23 -0.75
C LEU A 155 0.86 -6.17 0.24
N ARG A 156 0.59 -6.01 1.55
CA ARG A 156 1.08 -6.88 2.61
C ARG A 156 0.70 -8.35 2.35
N GLU A 157 -0.58 -8.61 2.10
CA GLU A 157 -1.06 -9.96 1.77
C GLU A 157 -0.39 -10.53 0.50
N GLY A 158 -0.15 -9.67 -0.49
CA GLY A 158 0.55 -10.04 -1.73
C GLY A 158 2.02 -10.44 -1.47
N VAL A 159 2.72 -9.65 -0.66
CA VAL A 159 4.12 -9.90 -0.26
C VAL A 159 4.22 -11.19 0.56
N GLU A 160 3.33 -11.41 1.52
CA GLU A 160 3.29 -12.66 2.29
C GLU A 160 3.11 -13.89 1.39
N LYS A 161 2.25 -13.79 0.36
CA LYS A 161 2.06 -14.86 -0.62
C LYS A 161 3.33 -15.09 -1.45
N ILE A 162 4.03 -14.05 -1.86
CA ILE A 162 5.30 -14.16 -2.58
C ILE A 162 6.34 -14.87 -1.72
N ILE A 163 6.53 -14.43 -0.48
CA ILE A 163 7.53 -15.00 0.44
C ILE A 163 7.25 -16.49 0.69
N LYS A 164 6.01 -16.85 1.00
CA LYS A 164 5.60 -18.25 1.19
C LYS A 164 5.88 -19.14 -0.02
N GLN A 165 5.88 -18.58 -1.24
CA GLN A 165 6.17 -19.33 -2.45
C GLN A 165 7.66 -19.45 -2.77
N VAL A 166 8.48 -18.44 -2.44
CA VAL A 166 9.93 -18.45 -2.75
C VAL A 166 10.76 -19.07 -1.63
N GLU A 167 10.41 -18.81 -0.37
CA GLU A 167 11.17 -19.27 0.81
C GLU A 167 10.23 -20.05 1.77
N PRO A 168 9.76 -21.25 1.38
CA PRO A 168 8.83 -22.03 2.20
C PRO A 168 9.52 -22.50 3.50
N GLY A 169 9.20 -21.87 4.62
CA GLY A 169 9.75 -22.18 5.94
C GLY A 169 10.32 -20.98 6.70
N VAL A 170 10.42 -19.80 6.07
CA VAL A 170 10.77 -18.57 6.77
C VAL A 170 9.60 -18.16 7.67
N VAL A 171 9.84 -18.15 8.97
CA VAL A 171 8.96 -17.53 9.97
C VAL A 171 9.22 -16.03 9.89
N ASN A 172 8.16 -15.24 9.65
CA ASN A 172 8.27 -13.79 9.72
C ASN A 172 8.71 -13.42 11.15
N ASP A 173 9.80 -12.67 11.25
CA ASP A 173 10.18 -12.03 12.50
C ASP A 173 9.20 -10.87 12.72
N ASP A 174 8.35 -10.97 13.75
CA ASP A 174 7.29 -10.00 14.04
C ASP A 174 7.84 -8.65 14.58
N ILE A 175 9.16 -8.47 14.58
CA ILE A 175 9.81 -7.23 15.03
C ILE A 175 9.82 -6.20 13.90
N PHE A 176 8.77 -5.37 13.89
CA PHE A 176 8.62 -4.21 13.01
C PHE A 176 9.04 -2.91 13.72
N ALA A 177 9.36 -1.88 12.94
CA ALA A 177 9.74 -0.60 13.51
C ALA A 177 8.51 0.05 14.19
N ALA A 178 8.59 0.25 15.50
CA ALA A 178 7.53 0.91 16.25
C ALA A 178 7.43 2.39 15.86
N TRP A 179 6.19 2.90 15.77
CA TRP A 179 5.92 4.31 15.53
C TRP A 179 5.37 4.97 16.80
N SER A 180 6.05 6.02 17.26
CA SER A 180 5.70 6.77 18.47
C SER A 180 5.08 8.15 18.22
N GLY A 181 4.70 8.44 16.97
CA GLY A 181 4.23 9.77 16.54
C GLY A 181 2.78 10.11 16.88
N LEU A 182 2.00 9.18 17.44
CA LEU A 182 0.56 9.35 17.67
C LEU A 182 0.23 10.55 18.57
N SER A 183 0.97 10.72 19.66
CA SER A 183 0.74 11.79 20.63
C SER A 183 0.89 13.17 19.99
N SER A 184 1.86 13.35 19.09
CA SER A 184 2.06 14.60 18.35
C SER A 184 0.90 14.91 17.40
N LEU A 185 0.22 13.89 16.85
CA LEU A 185 -0.92 14.09 15.94
C LEU A 185 -2.22 14.43 16.69
N GLN A 186 -2.44 13.84 17.87
CA GLN A 186 -3.69 13.99 18.62
C GLN A 186 -3.66 15.12 19.65
N ASN A 187 -2.56 15.24 20.40
CA ASN A 187 -2.48 16.09 21.59
C ASN A 187 -1.63 17.36 21.38
N GLY A 188 -0.97 17.50 20.22
CA GLY A 188 -0.19 18.68 19.90
C GLY A 188 -1.05 19.92 19.65
N ASP A 189 -0.47 21.10 19.83
CA ASP A 189 -1.04 22.33 19.28
C ASP A 189 -1.11 22.28 17.75
N LYS A 190 -1.80 23.24 17.13
CA LYS A 190 -1.99 23.26 15.66
C LYS A 190 -0.68 23.15 14.88
N ASN A 191 0.38 23.86 15.28
CA ASN A 191 1.66 23.84 14.58
C ASN A 191 2.38 22.50 14.80
N SER A 192 2.41 22.00 16.03
CA SER A 192 3.01 20.70 16.35
C SER A 192 2.33 19.55 15.58
N ARG A 193 1.00 19.60 15.44
CA ARG A 193 0.23 18.63 14.65
C ARG A 193 0.57 18.70 13.17
N LEU A 194 0.65 19.90 12.59
CA LEU A 194 1.02 20.08 11.18
C LEU A 194 2.44 19.56 10.90
N VAL A 195 3.41 19.82 11.78
CA VAL A 195 4.76 19.26 11.67
C VAL A 195 4.73 17.73 11.76
N GLY A 196 3.94 17.18 12.68
CA GLY A 196 3.74 15.73 12.79
C GLY A 196 3.19 15.11 11.50
N PHE A 197 2.15 15.70 10.91
CA PHE A 197 1.61 15.26 9.62
C PHE A 197 2.63 15.38 8.49
N TYR A 198 3.36 16.50 8.43
CA TYR A 198 4.38 16.70 7.42
C TYR A 198 5.43 15.58 7.45
N ASN A 199 5.98 15.29 8.63
CA ASN A 199 6.97 14.23 8.80
C ASN A 199 6.39 12.87 8.40
N LEU A 200 5.13 12.59 8.78
CA LEU A 200 4.47 11.33 8.45
C LEU A 200 4.27 11.16 6.94
N PHE A 201 3.72 12.17 6.24
CA PHE A 201 3.56 12.12 4.78
C PHE A 201 4.91 12.07 4.04
N HIS A 202 5.91 12.80 4.53
CA HIS A 202 7.27 12.74 4.00
C HIS A 202 7.82 11.30 4.07
N CYS A 203 7.72 10.68 5.24
CA CYS A 203 8.19 9.33 5.47
C CYS A 203 7.42 8.29 4.68
N LEU A 204 6.09 8.44 4.59
CA LEU A 204 5.23 7.54 3.82
C LEU A 204 5.62 7.55 2.34
N ARG A 205 5.78 8.74 1.75
CA ARG A 205 6.25 8.92 0.38
C ARG A 205 7.63 8.31 0.15
N ARG A 206 8.57 8.53 1.07
CA ARG A 206 9.94 7.97 1.00
C ARG A 206 9.90 6.45 1.01
N ASP A 207 9.17 5.85 1.93
CA ASP A 207 9.19 4.41 2.15
C ASP A 207 8.38 3.65 1.10
N THR A 208 7.25 4.22 0.64
CA THR A 208 6.47 3.63 -0.47
C THR A 208 7.28 3.60 -1.77
N ASN A 209 8.06 4.65 -2.06
CA ASN A 209 9.02 4.65 -3.17
C ASN A 209 10.08 3.55 -3.02
N LYS A 210 10.65 3.39 -1.81
CA LYS A 210 11.63 2.33 -1.54
C LYS A 210 11.03 0.93 -1.75
N VAL A 211 9.83 0.68 -1.21
CA VAL A 211 9.10 -0.59 -1.37
C VAL A 211 8.83 -0.89 -2.84
N ASP A 212 8.38 0.10 -3.61
CA ASP A 212 8.10 -0.06 -5.03
C ASP A 212 9.36 -0.41 -5.85
N ASN A 213 10.46 0.32 -5.66
CA ASN A 213 11.73 0.01 -6.32
C ASN A 213 12.25 -1.36 -5.91
N PHE A 214 12.13 -1.72 -4.63
CA PHE A 214 12.61 -2.99 -4.15
C PHE A 214 11.80 -4.16 -4.74
N LEU A 215 10.48 -4.04 -4.84
CA LEU A 215 9.62 -5.03 -5.53
C LEU A 215 9.97 -5.20 -7.00
N LYS A 216 10.30 -4.09 -7.71
CA LYS A 216 10.75 -4.14 -9.11
C LYS A 216 12.07 -4.91 -9.25
N ILE A 217 13.02 -4.68 -8.34
CA ILE A 217 14.31 -5.40 -8.33
C ILE A 217 14.11 -6.88 -7.98
N LEU A 218 13.29 -7.20 -6.98
CA LEU A 218 13.00 -8.59 -6.59
C LEU A 218 12.30 -9.35 -7.71
N LYS A 219 11.35 -8.72 -8.40
CA LYS A 219 10.74 -9.30 -9.62
C LYS A 219 11.83 -9.60 -10.64
N CYS A 220 12.76 -8.68 -10.87
CA CYS A 220 13.85 -8.89 -11.81
C CYS A 220 14.73 -10.09 -11.43
N LYS A 221 15.13 -10.18 -10.16
CA LYS A 221 15.98 -11.25 -9.66
C LYS A 221 15.28 -12.62 -9.68
N VAL A 222 14.04 -12.69 -9.22
CA VAL A 222 13.31 -13.97 -9.01
C VAL A 222 12.63 -14.47 -10.29
N VAL A 223 12.10 -13.58 -11.13
CA VAL A 223 11.33 -13.95 -12.33
C VAL A 223 12.17 -13.94 -13.60
N HIS A 224 13.18 -13.08 -13.67
CA HIS A 224 14.00 -12.88 -14.88
C HIS A 224 15.48 -13.22 -14.67
N GLU A 225 15.84 -13.82 -13.52
CA GLU A 225 17.22 -14.22 -13.20
C GLU A 225 18.23 -13.05 -13.32
N GLY A 226 17.78 -11.82 -13.08
CA GLY A 226 18.59 -10.61 -13.19
C GLY A 226 18.69 -10.01 -14.61
N SER A 227 18.06 -10.62 -15.63
CA SER A 227 18.04 -10.12 -17.01
C SER A 227 16.91 -9.10 -17.24
N CYS A 228 17.04 -7.96 -16.58
CA CYS A 228 16.22 -6.75 -16.75
C CYS A 228 17.12 -5.50 -16.63
#